data_AF-A0A382I540-F1
#
_entry.id   AF-A0A382I540-F1
#
_cell.length_a   1.000
_cell.length_b   1.000
_cell.length_c   1.000
_cell.angle_alpha   90.00
_cell.angle_beta   90.00
_cell.angle_gamma   90.00
#
_symmetry.space_group_name_H-M   'P 1'
#
loop_
_entity.id
_entity.type
_entity.pdbx_description
1 polymer ?
#
loop_
_entity_poly.entity_id
_entity_poly.type
_entity_poly.pdbx_seq_one_letter_code
_entity_poly.pdbx_strand_id
1 'polypeptide(L)'
;MPRLTLYKPERGNDYVFLDRHIGEMFQVGGTDVFVHKYLGPQNPDEADATADEPRYDAVKETNIQDMLFLENRDRKYDPDIYQMRGIYNVQDIDFDMSQFGLFLQNDTLMMTIHINDSVKTLGRKIMSGDVIELPHLKDEHALNDYQVALKRFYVVEDVNRAAEGFSQTW
;
A
#
# COMPACT_ATOMS: atom_id res chain seq x y z
N MET A 1 12.15 -22.24 -39.36
CA MET A 1 10.91 -22.08 -38.58
C MET A 1 11.10 -20.93 -37.60
N PRO A 2 10.17 -19.97 -37.51
CA PRO A 2 10.22 -18.97 -36.44
C PRO A 2 10.06 -19.69 -35.10
N ARG A 3 10.99 -19.48 -34.17
CA ARG A 3 10.86 -20.03 -32.81
C ARG A 3 9.83 -19.18 -32.08
N LEU A 4 8.61 -19.69 -31.95
CA LEU A 4 7.61 -19.13 -31.04
C LEU A 4 8.15 -19.32 -29.61
N THR A 5 8.53 -18.22 -28.99
CA THR A 5 8.93 -18.15 -27.59
C THR A 5 7.96 -17.23 -26.88
N LEU A 6 7.46 -17.69 -25.72
CA LEU A 6 6.64 -16.91 -24.79
C LEU A 6 7.48 -15.93 -23.97
N TYR A 7 8.78 -16.20 -23.80
CA TYR A 7 9.69 -15.44 -22.96
C TYR A 7 10.54 -14.51 -23.83
N LYS A 8 9.90 -13.47 -24.36
CA LYS A 8 10.59 -12.41 -25.08
C LYS A 8 10.93 -11.27 -24.10
N PRO A 9 12.03 -10.55 -24.33
CA PRO A 9 12.40 -9.39 -23.50
C PRO A 9 11.48 -8.18 -23.72
N GLU A 10 10.66 -8.18 -24.78
CA GLU A 10 9.74 -7.10 -25.13
C GLU A 10 8.34 -7.34 -24.57
N ARG A 11 7.65 -6.25 -24.18
CA ARG A 11 6.25 -6.28 -23.75
C ARG A 11 5.30 -6.35 -24.95
N GLY A 12 5.13 -7.54 -25.51
CA GLY A 12 4.17 -7.82 -26.58
C GLY A 12 2.88 -8.49 -26.09
N ASN A 13 2.16 -9.13 -27.00
CA ASN A 13 0.93 -9.89 -26.66
C ASN A 13 1.17 -11.00 -25.64
N ASP A 14 2.38 -11.57 -25.63
CA ASP A 14 2.79 -12.61 -24.67
C ASP A 14 2.78 -12.06 -23.24
N TYR A 15 3.19 -10.80 -23.04
CA TYR A 15 3.15 -10.12 -21.74
C TYR A 15 1.71 -9.91 -21.26
N VAL A 16 0.82 -9.43 -22.14
CA VAL A 16 -0.60 -9.21 -21.80
C VAL A 16 -1.29 -10.52 -21.45
N PHE A 17 -0.95 -11.61 -22.16
CA PHE A 17 -1.43 -12.94 -21.83
C PHE A 17 -0.99 -13.38 -20.43
N LEU A 18 0.30 -13.25 -20.11
CA LEU A 18 0.84 -13.61 -18.79
C LEU A 18 0.26 -12.72 -17.68
N ASP A 19 0.19 -11.41 -17.91
CA ASP A 19 -0.39 -10.43 -16.98
C ASP A 19 -1.82 -10.78 -16.59
N ARG A 20 -2.65 -11.17 -17.59
CA ARG A 20 -4.02 -11.58 -17.33
C ARG A 20 -4.10 -12.83 -16.44
N HIS A 21 -3.28 -13.85 -16.71
CA HIS A 21 -3.28 -15.07 -15.91
C HIS A 21 -2.74 -14.85 -14.49
N ILE A 22 -1.72 -14.01 -14.35
CA ILE A 22 -1.20 -13.62 -13.04
C ILE A 22 -2.26 -12.82 -12.28
N GLY A 23 -2.92 -11.85 -12.93
CA GLY A 23 -4.04 -11.10 -12.36
C GLY A 23 -5.18 -12.01 -11.88
N GLU A 24 -5.49 -13.08 -12.61
CA GLU A 24 -6.46 -14.10 -12.18
C GLU A 24 -6.04 -14.81 -10.89
N MET A 25 -4.74 -15.07 -10.68
CA MET A 25 -4.24 -15.65 -9.42
C MET A 25 -4.55 -14.74 -8.23
N PHE A 26 -4.37 -13.42 -8.38
CA PHE A 26 -4.73 -12.45 -7.35
C PHE A 26 -6.25 -12.30 -7.19
N GLN A 27 -7.00 -12.38 -8.28
CA GLN A 27 -8.46 -12.29 -8.22
C GLN A 27 -9.06 -13.46 -7.44
N VAL A 28 -8.62 -14.70 -7.73
CA VAL A 28 -9.17 -15.92 -7.12
C VAL A 28 -8.55 -16.20 -5.76
N GLY A 29 -7.23 -16.06 -5.61
CA GLY A 29 -6.50 -16.40 -4.39
C GLY A 29 -6.30 -15.24 -3.41
N GLY A 30 -6.52 -14.00 -3.84
CA GLY A 30 -6.35 -12.82 -3.00
C GLY A 30 -7.51 -12.57 -2.04
N THR A 31 -7.26 -11.66 -1.10
CA THR A 31 -8.27 -11.03 -0.25
C THR A 31 -8.58 -9.63 -0.77
N ASP A 32 -9.75 -9.10 -0.40
CA ASP A 32 -10.06 -7.71 -0.69
C ASP A 32 -9.22 -6.78 0.20
N VAL A 33 -8.76 -5.70 -0.39
CA VAL A 33 -7.91 -4.70 0.24
C VAL A 33 -8.50 -3.34 -0.11
N PHE A 34 -8.81 -2.55 0.92
CA PHE A 34 -9.26 -1.18 0.75
C PHE A 34 -8.06 -0.24 0.91
N VAL A 35 -7.80 0.55 -0.14
CA VAL A 35 -6.69 1.49 -0.19
C VAL A 35 -7.21 2.90 -0.06
N HIS A 36 -6.71 3.56 0.98
CA HIS A 36 -6.83 4.99 1.20
C HIS A 36 -5.62 5.63 0.54
N LYS A 37 -5.86 6.25 -0.63
CA LYS A 37 -4.81 6.80 -1.48
C LYS A 37 -4.23 8.07 -0.85
N TYR A 38 -2.93 8.09 -0.61
CA TYR A 38 -2.24 9.28 -0.13
C TYR A 38 -2.15 10.34 -1.22
N LEU A 39 -2.53 11.58 -0.89
CA LEU A 39 -2.49 12.73 -1.82
C LEU A 39 -1.32 13.67 -1.53
N GLY A 40 -0.84 13.70 -0.28
CA GLY A 40 0.22 14.62 0.15
C GLY A 40 -0.03 15.17 1.56
N PRO A 41 0.92 15.97 2.07
CA PRO A 41 0.73 16.66 3.34
C PRO A 41 -0.31 17.79 3.22
N GLN A 42 -0.87 18.20 4.34
CA GLN A 42 -1.70 19.39 4.44
C GLN A 42 -0.88 20.61 4.05
N ASN A 43 -1.38 21.35 3.06
CA ASN A 43 -0.77 22.60 2.66
C ASN A 43 -1.21 23.69 3.66
N PRO A 44 -0.29 24.38 4.34
CA PRO A 44 -0.66 25.44 5.27
C PRO A 44 -1.33 26.61 4.54
N ASP A 45 -2.18 27.34 5.27
CA ASP A 45 -2.74 28.59 4.78
C ASP A 45 -1.64 29.66 4.67
N GLU A 46 -1.84 30.66 3.80
CA GLU A 46 -0.83 31.68 3.52
C GLU A 46 -0.36 32.46 4.76
N ALA A 47 -1.24 32.59 5.75
CA ALA A 47 -0.96 33.27 7.00
C ALA A 47 -0.07 32.45 7.96
N ASP A 48 -0.09 31.12 7.82
CA ASP A 48 0.60 30.18 8.70
C ASP A 48 1.86 29.59 8.04
N ALA A 49 2.11 29.89 6.76
CA ALA A 49 3.26 29.41 6.03
C ALA A 49 4.56 30.05 6.55
N THR A 50 5.50 29.21 6.98
CA THR A 50 6.82 29.64 7.46
C THR A 50 7.94 29.12 6.54
N ALA A 51 9.19 29.50 6.83
CA ALA A 51 10.34 29.06 6.02
C ALA A 51 10.62 27.55 6.19
N ASP A 52 10.25 27.00 7.34
CA ASP A 52 10.31 25.59 7.72
C ASP A 52 9.06 24.80 7.27
N GLU A 53 7.89 25.44 7.19
CA GLU A 53 6.64 24.85 6.66
C GLU A 53 6.11 25.63 5.43
N PRO A 54 6.70 25.42 4.23
CA PRO A 54 6.37 26.19 3.06
C PRO A 54 5.00 25.81 2.48
N ARG A 55 4.30 26.82 1.93
CA ARG A 55 3.10 26.59 1.11
C ARG A 55 3.50 26.21 -0.31
N TYR A 56 2.89 25.15 -0.84
CA TYR A 56 3.09 24.69 -2.22
C TYR A 56 1.95 25.15 -3.14
N ASP A 57 2.25 25.36 -4.42
CA ASP A 57 1.24 25.76 -5.42
C ASP A 57 0.18 24.67 -5.68
N ALA A 58 0.56 23.39 -5.49
CA ALA A 58 -0.32 22.25 -5.62
C ALA A 58 0.04 21.16 -4.60
N VAL A 59 -0.97 20.50 -4.04
CA VAL A 59 -0.78 19.32 -3.18
C VAL A 59 -0.33 18.15 -4.04
N LYS A 60 0.83 17.57 -3.71
CA LYS A 60 1.42 16.41 -4.38
C LYS A 60 1.98 15.45 -3.35
N GLU A 61 2.08 14.17 -3.72
CA GLU A 61 2.58 13.13 -2.82
C GLU A 61 4.08 13.31 -2.46
N THR A 62 4.81 14.12 -3.24
CA THR A 62 6.24 14.42 -3.05
C THR A 62 6.51 15.65 -2.20
N ASN A 63 5.48 16.41 -1.81
CA ASN A 63 5.68 17.62 -1.01
C ASN A 63 6.11 17.23 0.41
N ILE A 64 6.94 18.08 1.02
CA ILE A 64 7.44 17.90 2.37
C ILE A 64 6.85 19.01 3.23
N GLN A 65 6.13 18.65 4.28
CA GLN A 65 5.53 19.63 5.18
C GLN A 65 6.59 20.35 6.01
N ASP A 66 7.43 19.58 6.71
CA ASP A 66 8.48 20.12 7.56
C ASP A 66 9.84 19.94 6.87
N MET A 67 10.42 21.04 6.40
CA MET A 67 11.71 21.04 5.71
C MET A 67 12.90 20.88 6.65
N LEU A 68 12.72 21.14 7.95
CA LEU A 68 13.79 21.01 8.94
C LEU A 68 14.00 19.54 9.32
N PHE A 69 12.92 18.80 9.54
CA PHE A 69 12.95 17.38 9.89
C PHE A 69 12.68 16.44 8.72
N LEU A 70 12.36 16.97 7.54
CA LEU A 70 12.04 16.23 6.32
C LEU A 70 10.89 15.24 6.53
N GLU A 71 9.83 15.70 7.21
CA GLU A 71 8.70 14.86 7.57
C GLU A 71 7.35 15.41 7.13
N ASN A 72 6.37 14.49 7.07
CA ASN A 72 4.98 14.76 6.74
C ASN A 72 4.10 14.30 7.89
N ARG A 73 3.66 15.24 8.73
CA ARG A 73 2.83 14.99 9.92
C ARG A 73 1.35 14.89 9.57
N ASP A 74 0.85 15.83 8.78
CA ASP A 74 -0.57 15.94 8.45
C ASP A 74 -0.88 15.35 7.08
N ARG A 75 -0.98 14.01 7.02
CA ARG A 75 -1.25 13.30 5.77
C ARG A 75 -2.71 13.45 5.35
N LYS A 76 -2.95 13.80 4.08
CA LYS A 76 -4.28 13.83 3.48
C LYS A 76 -4.46 12.66 2.51
N TYR A 77 -5.66 12.10 2.54
CA TYR A 77 -6.06 10.96 1.73
C TYR A 77 -7.20 11.36 0.79
N ASP A 78 -7.31 10.64 -0.32
CA ASP A 78 -8.44 10.73 -1.23
C ASP A 78 -9.73 10.35 -0.47
N PRO A 79 -10.83 11.12 -0.56
CA PRO A 79 -12.10 10.73 0.02
C PRO A 79 -12.65 9.41 -0.55
N ASP A 80 -12.27 9.06 -1.78
CA ASP A 80 -12.68 7.81 -2.40
C ASP A 80 -11.81 6.63 -1.92
N ILE A 81 -12.48 5.54 -1.55
CA ILE A 81 -11.82 4.29 -1.12
C ILE A 81 -11.69 3.36 -2.32
N TYR A 82 -10.45 2.97 -2.63
CA TYR A 82 -10.16 2.09 -3.76
C TYR A 82 -10.13 0.63 -3.31
N GLN A 83 -10.85 -0.24 -4.02
CA GLN A 83 -10.82 -1.68 -3.75
C GLN A 83 -9.86 -2.37 -4.71
N MET A 84 -9.05 -3.29 -4.16
CA MET A 84 -8.14 -4.12 -4.94
C MET A 84 -7.93 -5.47 -4.27
N ARG A 85 -7.22 -6.36 -4.97
CA ARG A 85 -6.93 -7.72 -4.50
C ARG A 85 -5.47 -7.84 -4.11
N GLY A 86 -5.21 -8.41 -2.94
CA GLY A 86 -3.87 -8.62 -2.41
C GLY A 86 -3.77 -9.94 -1.66
N ILE A 87 -2.58 -10.54 -1.71
CA ILE A 87 -2.23 -11.72 -0.92
C ILE A 87 -1.23 -11.25 0.12
N TYR A 88 -1.45 -11.59 1.38
CA TYR A 88 -0.52 -11.25 2.44
C TYR A 88 -0.16 -12.47 3.26
N ASN A 89 1.08 -12.50 3.72
CA ASN A 89 1.56 -13.53 4.63
C ASN A 89 1.37 -13.03 6.06
N VAL A 90 0.69 -13.83 6.89
CA VAL A 90 0.68 -13.65 8.33
C VAL A 90 1.86 -14.42 8.88
N GLN A 91 2.75 -13.73 9.58
CA GLN A 91 3.71 -14.39 10.45
C GLN A 91 3.16 -14.27 11.87
N ASP A 92 2.87 -15.42 12.48
CA ASP A 92 2.52 -15.44 13.91
C ASP A 92 3.80 -15.14 14.69
N ILE A 93 3.92 -13.90 15.15
CA ILE A 93 5.00 -13.50 16.06
C ILE A 93 4.60 -13.95 17.46
N ASP A 94 5.22 -15.03 17.94
CA ASP A 94 5.08 -15.45 19.34
C ASP A 94 5.77 -14.43 20.25
N PHE A 95 5.03 -13.86 21.19
CA PHE A 95 5.58 -12.99 22.23
C PHE A 95 6.52 -13.79 23.13
N ASP A 96 7.83 -13.66 22.92
CA ASP A 96 8.81 -14.22 23.84
C ASP A 96 8.93 -13.36 25.10
N MET A 97 8.22 -13.76 26.15
CA MET A 97 8.26 -13.12 27.47
C MET A 97 9.56 -13.40 28.25
N SER A 98 10.51 -14.16 27.68
CA SER A 98 11.76 -14.53 28.37
C SER A 98 12.81 -13.41 28.39
N GLN A 99 12.70 -12.41 27.49
CA GLN A 99 13.57 -11.23 27.53
C GLN A 99 12.87 -10.04 28.17
N PHE A 100 13.40 -9.60 29.31
CA PHE A 100 13.05 -8.32 29.93
C PHE A 100 13.56 -7.17 29.07
N GLY A 101 12.72 -6.70 28.14
CA GLY A 101 13.00 -5.58 27.26
C GLY A 101 11.73 -5.16 26.53
N LEU A 102 11.50 -3.86 26.39
CA LEU A 102 10.31 -3.28 25.76
C LEU A 102 10.40 -3.37 24.22
N PHE A 103 10.66 -4.57 23.69
CA PHE A 103 10.66 -4.81 22.26
C PHE A 103 9.23 -5.14 21.83
N LEU A 104 8.42 -4.10 21.66
CA LEU A 104 7.15 -4.20 20.96
C LEU A 104 7.46 -4.52 19.50
N GLN A 105 7.50 -5.81 19.15
CA GLN A 105 7.48 -6.22 17.75
C GLN A 105 6.09 -5.85 17.20
N ASN A 106 6.03 -4.75 16.46
CA ASN A 106 4.83 -4.41 15.70
C ASN A 106 4.57 -5.50 14.66
N ASP A 107 3.31 -5.84 14.48
CA ASP A 107 2.88 -6.81 13.48
C ASP A 107 3.17 -6.24 12.08
N THR A 108 4.14 -6.84 11.37
CA THR A 108 4.54 -6.41 10.04
C THR A 108 3.87 -7.30 9.00
N LEU A 109 2.99 -6.72 8.21
CA LEU A 109 2.23 -7.43 7.21
C LEU A 109 2.90 -7.29 5.84
N MET A 110 3.41 -8.38 5.32
CA MET A 110 4.01 -8.43 3.98
C MET A 110 2.93 -8.79 2.96
N MET A 111 2.57 -7.83 2.10
CA MET A 111 1.54 -7.99 1.08
C MET A 111 2.10 -7.93 -0.33
N THR A 112 1.68 -8.87 -1.17
CA THR A 112 1.90 -8.88 -2.61
C THR A 112 0.63 -8.46 -3.33
N ILE A 113 0.78 -7.52 -4.25
CA ILE A 113 -0.30 -6.92 -5.03
C ILE A 113 0.05 -6.96 -6.51
N HIS A 114 -0.97 -7.15 -7.35
CA HIS A 114 -0.79 -7.06 -8.79
C HIS A 114 -0.52 -5.61 -9.24
N ILE A 115 0.68 -5.36 -9.80
CA ILE A 115 1.13 -4.00 -10.13
C ILE A 115 0.27 -3.31 -11.19
N ASN A 116 -0.13 -4.03 -12.24
CA ASN A 116 -0.90 -3.44 -13.32
C ASN A 116 -2.31 -3.07 -12.88
N ASP A 117 -2.91 -3.85 -11.98
CA ASP A 117 -4.22 -3.50 -11.43
C ASP A 117 -4.13 -2.35 -10.43
N SER A 118 -3.05 -2.29 -9.63
CA SER A 118 -2.75 -1.09 -8.82
C SER A 118 -2.69 0.17 -9.69
N VAL A 119 -1.97 0.13 -10.82
CA VAL A 119 -1.86 1.28 -11.73
C VAL A 119 -3.21 1.61 -12.39
N LYS A 120 -4.00 0.61 -12.80
CA LYS A 120 -5.34 0.83 -13.39
C LYS A 120 -6.31 1.47 -12.39
N THR A 121 -6.30 1.04 -11.13
CA THR A 121 -7.26 1.49 -10.11
C THR A 121 -6.85 2.82 -9.47
N LEU A 122 -5.58 2.99 -9.10
CA LEU A 122 -5.10 4.19 -8.39
C LEU A 122 -4.56 5.27 -9.33
N GLY A 123 -4.29 4.92 -10.59
CA GLY A 123 -3.55 5.76 -11.55
C GLY A 123 -2.03 5.78 -11.32
N ARG A 124 -1.54 5.09 -10.28
CA ARG A 124 -0.13 4.97 -9.92
C ARG A 124 0.12 3.65 -9.17
N LYS A 125 1.40 3.27 -9.04
CA LYS A 125 1.77 2.21 -8.09
C LYS A 125 1.47 2.65 -6.66
N ILE A 126 1.24 1.69 -5.78
CA ILE A 126 1.23 1.93 -4.32
C ILE A 126 2.57 2.54 -3.92
N MET A 127 2.50 3.46 -2.96
CA MET A 127 3.66 4.15 -2.42
C MET A 127 3.62 4.18 -0.90
N SER A 128 4.79 4.49 -0.32
CA SER A 128 4.89 4.76 1.11
C SER A 128 3.91 5.86 1.52
N GLY A 129 3.19 5.63 2.62
CA GLY A 129 2.18 6.55 3.13
C GLY A 129 0.73 6.24 2.71
N ASP A 130 0.53 5.41 1.67
CA ASP A 130 -0.80 4.83 1.39
C ASP A 130 -1.26 4.00 2.60
N VAL A 131 -2.56 4.01 2.90
CA VAL A 131 -3.11 3.25 4.03
C VAL A 131 -3.98 2.12 3.52
N ILE A 132 -3.78 0.95 4.08
CA ILE A 132 -4.48 -0.27 3.76
C ILE A 132 -5.42 -0.64 4.90
N GLU A 133 -6.68 -0.87 4.57
CA GLU A 133 -7.69 -1.49 5.43
C GLU A 133 -8.00 -2.90 4.90
N LEU A 134 -7.93 -3.87 5.81
CA LEU A 134 -8.31 -5.26 5.53
C LEU A 134 -9.73 -5.52 6.05
N PRO A 135 -10.71 -5.78 5.17
CA PRO A 135 -12.12 -5.87 5.53
C PRO A 135 -12.44 -7.06 6.43
N HIS A 136 -11.63 -8.12 6.38
CA HIS A 136 -11.81 -9.35 7.18
C HIS A 136 -11.09 -9.31 8.54
N LEU A 137 -10.23 -8.32 8.80
CA LEU A 137 -9.58 -8.12 10.12
C LEU A 137 -10.35 -7.12 11.01
N LYS A 138 -11.65 -7.02 10.81
CA LYS A 138 -12.52 -6.19 11.64
C LYS A 138 -12.75 -6.88 12.98
N ASP A 139 -12.49 -6.16 14.05
CA ASP A 139 -12.82 -6.63 15.39
C ASP A 139 -14.26 -6.22 15.72
N GLU A 140 -15.13 -7.22 15.86
CA GLU A 140 -16.55 -7.02 16.18
C GLU A 140 -16.79 -6.81 17.69
N HIS A 141 -15.78 -7.05 18.54
CA HIS A 141 -15.90 -7.01 19.99
C HIS A 141 -15.25 -5.76 20.58
N ALA A 142 -15.85 -4.60 20.34
CA ALA A 142 -15.47 -3.37 21.04
C ALA A 142 -15.77 -3.49 22.54
N LEU A 143 -14.82 -3.10 23.40
CA LEU A 143 -15.01 -3.03 24.86
C LEU A 143 -16.02 -1.95 25.28
N ASN A 144 -16.36 -1.03 24.37
CA ASN A 144 -17.28 0.08 24.61
C ASN A 144 -18.66 -0.23 24.00
N ASP A 145 -19.73 0.44 24.49
CA ASP A 145 -21.13 0.30 24.00
C ASP A 145 -21.37 0.75 22.53
N TYR A 146 -20.32 1.05 21.79
CA TYR A 146 -20.42 1.43 20.38
C TYR A 146 -20.55 0.17 19.51
N GLN A 147 -21.67 0.05 18.79
CA GLN A 147 -21.92 -1.00 17.80
C GLN A 147 -21.15 -0.76 16.49
N VAL A 148 -19.84 -0.48 16.58
CA VAL A 148 -19.01 -0.20 15.42
C VAL A 148 -17.77 -1.08 15.49
N ALA A 149 -17.56 -1.93 14.49
CA ALA A 149 -16.39 -2.78 14.42
C ALA A 149 -15.12 -1.92 14.29
N LEU A 150 -14.10 -2.24 15.10
CA LEU A 150 -12.82 -1.54 15.05
C LEU A 150 -12.05 -2.01 13.81
N LYS A 151 -11.88 -1.09 12.87
CA LYS A 151 -11.09 -1.31 11.65
C LYS A 151 -9.61 -1.17 11.97
N ARG A 152 -8.79 -2.10 11.47
CA ARG A 152 -7.33 -2.00 11.51
C ARG A 152 -6.84 -1.32 10.23
N PHE A 153 -5.98 -0.32 10.41
CA PHE A 153 -5.34 0.41 9.33
C PHE A 153 -3.84 0.16 9.38
N TYR A 154 -3.27 -0.21 8.23
CA TYR A 154 -1.85 -0.45 8.07
C TYR A 154 -1.27 0.61 7.13
N VAL A 155 -0.21 1.28 7.56
CA VAL A 155 0.50 2.25 6.72
C VAL A 155 1.53 1.50 5.89
N VAL A 156 1.57 1.76 4.59
CA VAL A 156 2.62 1.23 3.72
C VAL A 156 3.92 1.94 4.05
N GLU A 157 4.94 1.18 4.45
CA GLU A 157 6.27 1.70 4.73
C GLU A 157 7.13 1.70 3.45
N ASP A 158 7.24 0.55 2.78
CA ASP A 158 8.06 0.37 1.59
C ASP A 158 7.37 -0.54 0.56
N VAL A 159 7.73 -0.35 -0.71
CA VAL A 159 7.15 -1.08 -1.86
C VAL A 159 8.26 -1.56 -2.78
N ASN A 160 8.49 -2.88 -2.75
CA ASN A 160 9.49 -3.56 -3.56
C ASN A 160 8.86 -4.56 -4.54
N ARG A 161 9.66 -5.00 -5.52
CA ARG A 161 9.27 -6.11 -6.40
C ARG A 161 9.32 -7.41 -5.61
N ALA A 162 8.22 -8.15 -5.63
CA ALA A 162 8.14 -9.44 -4.95
C ALA A 162 9.18 -10.43 -5.50
N ALA A 163 9.77 -11.21 -4.61
CA ALA A 163 10.74 -12.25 -4.96
C ALA A 163 10.08 -13.50 -5.58
N GLU A 164 8.75 -13.55 -5.66
CA GLU A 164 7.96 -14.67 -6.22
C GLU A 164 8.20 -14.93 -7.71
N GLY A 165 8.99 -14.08 -8.39
CA GLY A 165 9.69 -14.48 -9.62
C GLY A 165 8.77 -14.76 -10.81
N PHE A 166 7.97 -13.77 -11.20
CA PHE A 166 7.25 -13.83 -12.48
C PHE A 166 8.22 -13.58 -13.66
N SER A 167 7.71 -13.71 -14.89
CA SER A 167 8.43 -13.50 -16.15
C SER A 167 9.40 -12.31 -16.10
N GLN A 168 10.55 -12.39 -16.79
CA GLN A 168 11.57 -11.32 -16.89
C GLN A 168 11.00 -9.94 -17.26
N THR A 169 9.85 -9.90 -17.94
CA THR A 169 9.18 -8.66 -18.38
C THR A 169 8.20 -8.06 -17.36
N TRP A 170 7.87 -8.77 -16.27
CA TRP A 170 6.89 -8.41 -15.25
C TRP A 170 7.53 -7.75 -14.03
#